data_AF-M0PP36-F1
#
_entry.id   AF-M0PP36-F1
#
_cell.length_a   1.000
_cell.length_b   1.000
_cell.length_c   1.000
_cell.angle_alpha   90.00
_cell.angle_beta   90.00
_cell.angle_gamma   90.00
#
_symmetry.space_group_name_H-M   'P 1'
#
loop_
_entity.id
_entity.type
_entity.pdbx_description
1 polymer ?
#
loop_
_entity_poly.entity_id
_entity_poly.type
_entity_poly.pdbx_seq_one_letter_code
_entity_poly.pdbx_strand_id
1 'polypeptide(L)'
;MPDGSTDTIRLLGVDTPETSAGATDPAEWPGISENVHGREHLANWAGQATSYAKERLAGQEIHIEVDEESDRRGSFDRLLVYASQSESSSKSFNMRLLENGYARMYDSQFTQRAEYGAAEMEARSNDVGVWDYTDTSESDSGSSSDSDSGSGSVSIEIAEIHEDAAGDEFDNLDDEYIVLENTGSNSVNMDGYTLEDDANHAYTFDSFTLGAGDSVTIYTGDGSDSDTELYWGQDAPVWNNGGDIVTVRDDNGNVIVQRSYD
;
A
#
# COMPACT_ATOMS: atom_id res chain seq x y z
N MET A 1 10.91 28.37 -7.99
CA MET A 1 11.81 28.61 -9.14
C MET A 1 13.04 29.41 -8.69
N PRO A 2 14.17 29.38 -9.41
CA PRO A 2 15.40 30.11 -9.03
C PRO A 2 15.22 31.63 -8.87
N ASP A 3 14.19 32.21 -9.51
CA ASP A 3 13.82 33.62 -9.41
C ASP A 3 12.90 33.93 -8.21
N GLY A 4 12.60 32.95 -7.36
CA GLY A 4 11.71 33.08 -6.21
C GLY A 4 10.22 32.98 -6.54
N SER A 5 9.83 32.75 -7.79
CA SER A 5 8.43 32.53 -8.17
C SER A 5 7.93 31.13 -7.79
N THR A 6 6.61 31.03 -7.58
CA THR A 6 5.87 29.78 -7.38
C THR A 6 5.09 29.46 -8.65
N ASP A 7 5.11 28.19 -9.05
CA ASP A 7 4.34 27.67 -10.18
C ASP A 7 3.73 26.31 -9.77
N THR A 8 2.66 25.92 -10.44
CA THR A 8 2.03 24.61 -10.25
C THR A 8 2.40 23.70 -11.41
N ILE A 9 3.03 22.58 -11.11
CA ILE A 9 3.44 21.60 -12.12
C ILE A 9 2.42 20.46 -12.24
N ARG A 10 2.33 19.84 -13.42
CA ARG A 10 1.69 18.55 -13.65
C ARG A 10 2.74 17.62 -14.24
N LEU A 11 2.87 16.44 -13.64
CA LEU A 11 3.75 15.39 -14.14
C LEU A 11 3.22 14.92 -15.50
N LEU A 12 3.99 15.19 -16.55
CA LEU A 12 3.65 14.83 -17.92
C LEU A 12 3.62 13.30 -18.10
N GLY A 13 2.65 12.82 -18.87
CA GLY A 13 2.57 11.43 -19.32
C GLY A 13 2.07 10.41 -18.30
N VAL A 14 1.72 10.81 -17.07
CA VAL A 14 1.24 9.89 -16.01
C VAL A 14 -0.04 10.40 -15.36
N ASP A 15 -0.89 9.48 -14.92
CA ASP A 15 -2.12 9.78 -14.20
C ASP A 15 -2.25 8.82 -13.01
N THR A 16 -2.35 9.38 -11.81
CA THR A 16 -2.59 8.62 -10.58
C THR A 16 -4.09 8.56 -10.33
N PRO A 17 -4.60 7.60 -9.56
CA PRO A 17 -5.96 7.70 -9.07
C PRO A 17 -6.14 8.99 -8.26
N GLU A 18 -7.34 9.54 -8.28
CA GLU A 18 -7.71 10.75 -7.54
C GLU A 18 -8.01 10.40 -6.07
N THR A 19 -7.51 11.23 -5.15
CA THR A 19 -7.67 11.03 -3.69
C THR A 19 -9.09 11.28 -3.19
N SER A 20 -9.92 11.94 -4.01
CA SER A 20 -11.34 12.13 -3.68
C SER A 20 -12.12 10.86 -4.01
N ALA A 21 -12.77 10.27 -3.01
CA ALA A 21 -13.59 9.08 -3.19
C ALA A 21 -14.61 9.26 -4.33
N GLY A 22 -14.52 8.40 -5.35
CA GLY A 22 -15.40 8.43 -6.54
C GLY A 22 -15.02 9.43 -7.63
N ALA A 23 -13.89 10.15 -7.51
CA ALA A 23 -13.38 11.02 -8.56
C ALA A 23 -12.63 10.26 -9.67
N THR A 24 -12.05 9.10 -9.35
CA THR A 24 -11.47 8.19 -10.34
C THR A 24 -12.56 7.36 -10.99
N ASP A 25 -12.57 7.32 -12.33
CA ASP A 25 -13.39 6.39 -13.10
C ASP A 25 -12.62 5.06 -13.30
N PRO A 26 -13.05 3.93 -12.71
CA PRO A 26 -12.36 2.65 -12.86
C PRO A 26 -12.27 2.17 -14.31
N ALA A 27 -13.16 2.62 -15.21
CA ALA A 27 -13.09 2.28 -16.63
C ALA A 27 -11.79 2.76 -17.30
N GLU A 28 -11.09 3.73 -16.70
CA GLU A 28 -9.78 4.21 -17.15
C GLU A 28 -8.61 3.31 -16.73
N TRP A 29 -8.86 2.30 -15.89
CA TRP A 29 -7.87 1.42 -15.28
C TRP A 29 -8.13 -0.04 -15.66
N PRO A 30 -7.47 -0.55 -16.71
CA PRO A 30 -7.76 -1.88 -17.22
C PRO A 30 -7.47 -2.97 -16.18
N GLY A 31 -8.44 -3.84 -15.93
CA GLY A 31 -8.36 -4.92 -14.96
C GLY A 31 -9.01 -4.59 -13.62
N ILE A 32 -9.28 -3.31 -13.34
CA ILE A 32 -9.97 -2.89 -12.13
C ILE A 32 -11.48 -2.82 -12.39
N SER A 33 -12.26 -3.39 -11.47
CA SER A 33 -13.71 -3.45 -11.62
C SER A 33 -14.37 -2.08 -11.37
N GLU A 34 -15.54 -1.85 -11.97
CA GLU A 34 -16.30 -0.61 -11.76
C GLU A 34 -17.12 -0.61 -10.45
N ASN A 35 -17.07 -1.72 -9.70
CA ASN A 35 -17.81 -1.92 -8.46
C ASN A 35 -17.18 -1.15 -7.28
N VAL A 36 -17.74 -1.32 -6.08
CA VAL A 36 -17.24 -0.62 -4.89
C VAL A 36 -15.80 -0.98 -4.54
N HIS A 37 -15.41 -2.25 -4.69
CA HIS A 37 -14.07 -2.74 -4.38
C HIS A 37 -13.02 -2.19 -5.32
N GLY A 38 -13.30 -2.14 -6.63
CA GLY A 38 -12.37 -1.51 -7.58
C GLY A 38 -12.20 0.00 -7.33
N ARG A 39 -13.26 0.68 -6.89
CA ARG A 39 -13.19 2.11 -6.51
C ARG A 39 -12.41 2.33 -5.20
N GLU A 40 -12.58 1.46 -4.22
CA GLU A 40 -11.83 1.48 -2.96
C GLU A 40 -10.34 1.21 -3.20
N HIS A 41 -10.02 0.23 -4.03
CA HIS A 41 -8.65 -0.07 -4.45
C HIS A 41 -7.97 1.15 -5.09
N LEU A 42 -8.65 1.80 -6.03
CA LEU A 42 -8.16 3.03 -6.66
C LEU A 42 -7.99 4.18 -5.65
N ALA A 43 -8.91 4.32 -4.69
CA ALA A 43 -8.80 5.36 -3.66
C ALA A 43 -7.61 5.11 -2.72
N ASN A 44 -7.34 3.86 -2.35
CA ASN A 44 -6.14 3.50 -1.58
C ASN A 44 -4.87 3.90 -2.37
N TRP A 45 -4.77 3.48 -3.63
CA TRP A 45 -3.62 3.81 -4.47
C TRP A 45 -3.46 5.30 -4.79
N ALA A 46 -4.55 6.08 -4.72
CA ALA A 46 -4.46 7.54 -4.73
C ALA A 46 -3.71 8.09 -3.51
N GLY A 47 -3.98 7.52 -2.33
CA GLY A 47 -3.27 7.81 -1.08
C GLY A 47 -1.80 7.45 -1.20
N GLN A 48 -1.50 6.24 -1.65
CA GLN A 48 -0.13 5.74 -1.87
C GLN A 48 0.67 6.64 -2.81
N ALA A 49 0.09 7.01 -3.95
CA ALA A 49 0.74 7.91 -4.90
C ALA A 49 0.99 9.31 -4.31
N THR A 50 0.10 9.77 -3.42
CA THR A 50 0.24 11.03 -2.70
C THR A 50 1.38 10.98 -1.69
N SER A 51 1.47 9.93 -0.89
CA SER A 51 2.55 9.73 0.09
C SER A 51 3.91 9.64 -0.60
N TYR A 52 4.01 8.82 -1.65
CA TYR A 52 5.22 8.69 -2.45
C TYR A 52 5.68 10.02 -3.04
N ALA A 53 4.76 10.85 -3.55
CA ALA A 53 5.08 12.17 -4.05
C ALA A 53 5.56 13.13 -2.94
N LYS A 54 4.94 13.09 -1.75
CA LYS A 54 5.36 13.92 -0.62
C LYS A 54 6.75 13.53 -0.13
N GLU A 55 7.01 12.26 0.12
CA GLU A 55 8.31 11.76 0.59
C GLU A 55 9.45 12.12 -0.37
N ARG A 56 9.19 12.01 -1.68
CA ARG A 56 10.24 12.17 -2.69
C ARG A 56 10.45 13.61 -3.15
N LEU A 57 9.44 14.48 -3.03
CA LEU A 57 9.47 15.82 -3.63
C LEU A 57 9.20 16.95 -2.63
N ALA A 58 8.47 16.70 -1.52
CA ALA A 58 8.10 17.78 -0.62
C ALA A 58 9.33 18.32 0.13
N GLY A 59 9.49 19.64 0.10
CA GLY A 59 10.63 20.32 0.71
C GLY A 59 11.98 20.08 0.02
N GLN A 60 12.00 19.29 -1.06
CA GLN A 60 13.23 18.98 -1.80
C GLN A 60 13.46 19.96 -2.94
N GLU A 61 14.74 20.24 -3.22
CA GLU A 61 15.12 20.81 -4.51
C GLU A 61 15.09 19.68 -5.55
N ILE A 62 14.34 19.91 -6.63
CA ILE A 62 14.18 18.93 -7.71
C ILE A 62 14.57 19.57 -9.03
N HIS A 63 15.00 18.73 -9.97
CA HIS A 63 15.21 19.13 -11.35
C HIS A 63 13.93 18.89 -12.15
N ILE A 64 13.59 19.83 -13.02
CA ILE A 64 12.41 19.73 -13.88
C ILE A 64 12.79 19.99 -15.35
N GLU A 65 12.26 19.15 -16.23
CA GLU A 65 12.47 19.25 -17.67
C GLU A 65 11.13 19.33 -18.39
N VAL A 66 11.07 20.13 -19.45
CA VAL A 66 9.91 20.17 -20.35
C VAL A 66 10.19 19.30 -21.55
N ASP A 67 9.15 18.66 -22.07
CA ASP A 67 9.24 17.84 -23.27
C ASP A 67 9.15 18.72 -24.53
N GLU A 68 9.86 18.34 -25.59
CA GLU A 68 9.92 19.10 -26.84
C GLU A 68 8.72 18.87 -27.76
N GLU A 69 8.01 17.75 -27.60
CA GLU A 69 6.83 17.39 -28.40
C GLU A 69 5.50 17.72 -27.70
N SER A 70 5.55 17.99 -26.38
CA SER A 70 4.38 18.38 -25.59
C SER A 70 4.18 19.91 -25.53
N ASP A 71 2.94 20.34 -25.28
CA ASP A 71 2.68 21.72 -24.89
C ASP A 71 3.36 22.04 -23.55
N ARG A 72 3.92 23.24 -23.43
CA ARG A 72 4.59 23.66 -22.18
C ARG A 72 3.63 23.74 -20.99
N ARG A 73 2.36 24.03 -21.22
CA ARG A 73 1.32 24.11 -20.19
C ARG A 73 0.07 23.37 -20.61
N GLY A 74 -0.56 22.70 -19.65
CA GLY A 74 -1.86 22.06 -19.85
C GLY A 74 -3.03 23.05 -19.79
N SER A 75 -4.24 22.56 -20.06
CA SER A 75 -5.48 23.35 -20.12
C SER A 75 -5.84 24.12 -18.83
N PHE A 76 -5.26 23.73 -17.69
CA PHE A 76 -5.42 24.38 -16.38
C PHE A 76 -4.24 25.31 -16.04
N ASP A 77 -3.45 25.71 -17.03
CA ASP A 77 -2.27 26.57 -16.88
C ASP A 77 -1.16 25.99 -15.97
N ARG A 78 -1.14 24.66 -15.78
CA ARG A 78 -0.08 23.95 -15.05
C ARG A 78 1.10 23.66 -15.98
N LEU A 79 2.33 23.88 -15.50
CA LEU A 79 3.54 23.56 -16.24
C LEU A 79 3.69 22.04 -16.39
N LEU A 80 3.80 21.54 -17.62
CA LEU A 80 3.97 20.10 -17.88
C LEU A 80 5.45 19.74 -17.81
N VAL A 81 5.81 18.82 -16.91
CA VAL A 81 7.23 18.51 -16.65
C VAL A 81 7.48 17.02 -16.41
N TYR A 82 8.71 16.62 -16.70
CA TYR A 82 9.39 15.51 -16.04
C TYR A 82 10.08 16.06 -14.78
N ALA A 83 9.80 15.49 -13.62
CA ALA A 83 10.50 15.84 -12.38
C ALA A 83 11.53 14.77 -12.02
N SER A 84 12.69 15.14 -11.49
CA SER A 84 13.70 14.21 -10.99
C SER A 84 14.41 14.76 -9.75
N GLN A 85 15.01 13.88 -8.93
CA GLN A 85 15.73 14.28 -7.72
C GLN A 85 16.98 15.12 -8.03
N SER A 86 17.55 14.98 -9.23
CA SER A 86 18.71 15.73 -9.70
C SER A 86 18.82 15.68 -11.23
N GLU A 87 19.66 16.55 -11.81
CA GLU A 87 20.05 16.49 -13.23
C GLU A 87 20.73 15.17 -13.62
N SER A 88 21.37 14.49 -12.67
CA SER A 88 22.06 13.21 -12.88
C SER A 88 21.18 11.99 -12.68
N SER A 89 19.91 12.17 -12.33
CA SER A 89 18.96 11.08 -12.11
C SER A 89 18.69 10.35 -13.42
N SER A 90 18.89 9.04 -13.43
CA SER A 90 18.65 8.21 -14.63
C SER A 90 17.17 8.00 -14.97
N LYS A 91 16.27 8.25 -14.01
CA LYS A 91 14.82 8.14 -14.18
C LYS A 91 14.12 9.31 -13.54
N SER A 92 13.12 9.84 -14.24
CA SER A 92 12.20 10.82 -13.67
C SER A 92 11.29 10.15 -12.61
N PHE A 93 10.79 10.97 -11.70
CA PHE A 93 9.71 10.60 -10.79
C PHE A 93 8.47 10.13 -11.56
N ASN A 94 8.17 10.73 -12.72
CA ASN A 94 7.09 10.31 -13.62
C ASN A 94 7.27 8.83 -14.03
N MET A 95 8.45 8.44 -14.51
CA MET A 95 8.72 7.04 -14.88
C MET A 95 8.59 6.11 -13.67
N ARG A 96 9.09 6.54 -12.49
CA ARG A 96 8.99 5.73 -11.26
C ARG A 96 7.54 5.51 -10.81
N LEU A 97 6.63 6.44 -11.06
CA LEU A 97 5.21 6.22 -10.77
C LEU A 97 4.63 5.06 -11.58
N LEU A 98 5.07 4.87 -12.83
CA LEU A 98 4.63 3.76 -13.67
C LEU A 98 5.30 2.45 -13.25
N GLU A 99 6.63 2.46 -13.07
CA GLU A 99 7.41 1.26 -12.72
C GLU A 99 7.00 0.65 -11.38
N ASN A 100 6.57 1.47 -10.42
CA ASN A 100 6.13 1.02 -9.10
C ASN A 100 4.60 0.98 -8.97
N GLY A 101 3.85 1.08 -10.07
CA GLY A 101 2.40 0.86 -10.08
C GLY A 101 1.57 1.94 -9.36
N TYR A 102 2.06 3.17 -9.21
CA TYR A 102 1.29 4.28 -8.63
C TYR A 102 0.42 5.02 -9.65
N ALA A 103 0.73 4.86 -10.94
CA ALA A 103 0.07 5.58 -12.02
C ALA A 103 -0.13 4.70 -13.26
N ARG A 104 -1.08 5.10 -14.11
CA ARG A 104 -1.21 4.66 -15.50
C ARG A 104 -0.54 5.67 -16.43
N MET A 105 -0.19 5.26 -17.66
CA MET A 105 0.23 6.21 -18.68
C MET A 105 -0.96 7.07 -19.10
N TYR A 106 -0.79 8.38 -19.04
CA TYR A 106 -1.78 9.32 -19.56
C TYR A 106 -1.62 9.49 -21.07
N ASP A 107 -2.68 9.23 -21.82
CA ASP A 107 -2.64 9.31 -23.29
C ASP A 107 -2.58 10.76 -23.79
N SER A 108 -1.36 11.29 -23.92
CA SER A 108 -1.03 12.63 -24.41
C SER A 108 0.24 12.64 -25.26
N GLN A 109 0.47 13.64 -26.11
CA GLN A 109 1.69 13.70 -26.92
C GLN A 109 2.92 14.10 -26.08
N PHE A 110 3.96 13.26 -26.08
CA PHE A 110 5.28 13.51 -25.48
C PHE A 110 6.32 12.49 -26.00
N THR A 111 7.61 12.80 -25.91
CA THR A 111 8.69 12.01 -26.53
C THR A 111 8.84 10.59 -25.94
N GLN A 112 8.62 10.41 -24.63
CA GLN A 112 8.89 9.15 -23.91
C GLN A 112 7.73 8.13 -23.89
N ARG A 113 6.66 8.32 -24.69
CA ARG A 113 5.44 7.49 -24.66
C ARG A 113 5.68 5.98 -24.75
N ALA A 114 6.58 5.55 -25.63
CA ALA A 114 6.86 4.13 -25.82
C ALA A 114 7.45 3.48 -24.57
N GLU A 115 8.33 4.20 -23.86
CA GLU A 115 8.94 3.74 -22.62
C GLU A 115 7.93 3.73 -21.48
N TYR A 116 7.07 4.73 -21.39
CA TYR A 116 6.02 4.83 -20.37
C TYR A 116 5.00 3.69 -20.54
N GLY A 117 4.56 3.43 -21.77
CA GLY A 117 3.68 2.31 -22.06
C GLY A 117 4.31 0.95 -21.75
N ALA A 118 5.63 0.79 -21.99
CA ALA A 118 6.34 -0.43 -21.61
C ALA A 118 6.41 -0.61 -20.09
N ALA A 119 6.70 0.45 -19.34
CA ALA A 119 6.74 0.42 -17.87
C ALA A 119 5.37 0.09 -17.27
N GLU A 120 4.28 0.69 -17.76
CA GLU A 120 2.92 0.35 -17.31
C GLU A 120 2.57 -1.11 -17.64
N MET A 121 2.86 -1.58 -18.86
CA MET A 121 2.59 -2.98 -19.23
C MET A 121 3.36 -3.97 -18.35
N GLU A 122 4.62 -3.67 -18.01
CA GLU A 122 5.44 -4.49 -17.13
C GLU A 122 4.88 -4.51 -15.71
N ALA A 123 4.56 -3.34 -15.15
CA ALA A 123 3.92 -3.22 -13.84
C ALA A 123 2.59 -3.99 -13.78
N ARG A 124 1.78 -3.91 -14.83
CA ARG A 124 0.53 -4.67 -14.97
C ARG A 124 0.72 -6.17 -15.05
N SER A 125 1.75 -6.62 -15.77
CA SER A 125 2.00 -8.06 -15.95
C SER A 125 2.55 -8.76 -14.72
N ASN A 126 3.11 -7.97 -13.80
CA ASN A 126 3.75 -8.43 -12.57
C ASN A 126 2.92 -8.07 -11.33
N ASP A 127 1.65 -7.65 -11.52
CA ASP A 127 0.75 -7.26 -10.44
C ASP A 127 1.42 -6.25 -9.47
N VAL A 128 2.05 -5.20 -10.02
CA VAL A 128 2.75 -4.19 -9.24
C VAL A 128 1.81 -3.06 -8.89
N GLY A 129 1.70 -2.77 -7.60
CA GLY A 129 1.02 -1.61 -7.08
C GLY A 129 -0.48 -1.61 -7.37
N VAL A 130 -1.01 -0.54 -7.98
CA VAL A 130 -2.43 -0.43 -8.36
C VAL A 130 -2.91 -1.57 -9.26
N TRP A 131 -1.99 -2.29 -9.89
CA TRP A 131 -2.31 -3.42 -10.75
C TRP A 131 -2.46 -4.74 -10.00
N ASP A 132 -2.06 -4.84 -8.74
CA ASP A 132 -2.35 -5.99 -7.87
C ASP A 132 -3.82 -5.96 -7.44
N TYR A 133 -4.69 -6.32 -8.38
CA TYR A 133 -6.12 -6.27 -8.17
C TYR A 133 -6.79 -7.55 -8.63
N THR A 134 -7.45 -8.21 -7.68
CA THR A 134 -8.31 -9.37 -7.95
C THR A 134 -9.74 -9.04 -7.57
N ASP A 135 -10.63 -9.07 -8.57
CA ASP A 135 -12.05 -8.83 -8.33
C ASP A 135 -12.67 -10.06 -7.66
N THR A 136 -12.80 -10.02 -6.35
CA THR A 136 -13.42 -11.09 -5.55
C THR A 136 -14.94 -11.16 -5.72
N SER A 137 -15.54 -10.25 -6.50
CA SER A 137 -16.99 -10.21 -6.71
C SER A 137 -17.58 -11.34 -7.55
N GLU A 138 -16.76 -12.19 -8.19
CA GLU A 138 -17.24 -13.41 -8.88
C GLU A 138 -17.21 -14.69 -8.02
N SER A 139 -16.66 -14.64 -6.80
CA SER A 139 -16.67 -15.79 -5.88
C SER A 139 -17.82 -15.77 -4.87
N ASP A 140 -18.57 -14.66 -4.79
CA ASP A 140 -19.71 -14.53 -3.87
C ASP A 140 -21.04 -14.88 -4.54
N SER A 141 -21.12 -16.08 -5.11
CA SER A 141 -22.41 -16.75 -5.30
C SER A 141 -22.79 -17.50 -4.03
N GLY A 142 -23.29 -16.72 -3.07
CA GLY A 142 -24.38 -17.04 -2.17
C GLY A 142 -24.51 -18.50 -1.70
N SER A 143 -24.11 -18.72 -0.46
CA SER A 143 -24.93 -19.52 0.45
C SER A 143 -25.14 -18.76 1.75
N SER A 144 -25.87 -17.65 1.67
CA SER A 144 -26.62 -17.14 2.81
C SER A 144 -27.74 -18.12 3.10
N SER A 145 -27.51 -19.02 4.07
CA SER A 145 -28.58 -19.67 4.79
C SER A 145 -28.55 -19.13 6.21
N ASP A 146 -29.48 -18.22 6.50
CA ASP A 146 -29.89 -17.92 7.86
C ASP A 146 -30.24 -19.22 8.58
N SER A 147 -29.52 -19.52 9.66
CA SER A 147 -29.98 -20.37 10.76
C SER A 147 -29.19 -20.04 12.01
N ASP A 148 -29.85 -19.27 12.87
CA ASP A 148 -29.62 -19.13 14.30
C ASP A 148 -29.31 -20.48 14.97
N SER A 149 -28.13 -20.61 15.59
CA SER A 149 -27.85 -21.37 16.82
C SER A 149 -26.33 -21.39 17.10
N GLY A 150 -25.94 -20.89 18.28
CA GLY A 150 -24.56 -20.64 18.68
C GLY A 150 -23.54 -21.73 18.35
N SER A 151 -22.48 -21.33 17.66
CA SER A 151 -21.24 -22.07 17.46
C SER A 151 -20.15 -21.03 17.26
N GLY A 152 -19.08 -21.10 18.06
CA GLY A 152 -18.18 -19.96 18.25
C GLY A 152 -17.58 -19.38 16.96
N SER A 153 -17.80 -18.08 16.76
CA SER A 153 -17.09 -17.31 15.74
C SER A 153 -15.61 -17.26 16.11
N VAL A 154 -14.75 -17.51 15.13
CA VAL A 154 -13.35 -17.07 15.16
C VAL A 154 -13.38 -15.58 14.83
N SER A 155 -12.82 -14.75 15.71
CA SER A 155 -12.80 -13.30 15.56
C SER A 155 -11.44 -12.81 16.05
N ILE A 156 -10.47 -12.74 15.14
CA ILE A 156 -9.15 -12.15 15.44
C ILE A 156 -9.25 -10.65 15.23
N GLU A 157 -8.79 -9.88 16.22
CA GLU A 157 -8.76 -8.43 16.19
C GLU A 157 -7.33 -7.94 16.43
N ILE A 158 -7.00 -6.77 15.88
CA ILE A 158 -5.76 -6.06 16.22
C ILE A 158 -6.04 -5.31 17.53
N ALA A 159 -5.49 -5.76 18.64
CA ALA A 159 -5.71 -5.14 19.94
C ALA A 159 -4.86 -3.88 20.10
N GLU A 160 -3.60 -3.94 19.67
CA GLU A 160 -2.62 -2.85 19.80
C GLU A 160 -1.68 -2.84 18.61
N ILE A 161 -1.29 -1.62 18.23
CA ILE A 161 -0.22 -1.32 17.30
C ILE A 161 0.72 -0.41 18.10
N HIS A 162 1.98 -0.81 18.21
CA HIS A 162 3.02 -0.03 18.85
C HIS A 162 4.15 0.16 17.84
N GLU A 163 3.99 1.17 17.01
CA GLU A 163 4.92 1.52 15.93
C GLU A 163 6.15 2.30 16.42
N ASP A 164 6.00 3.14 17.46
CA ASP A 164 7.04 4.08 17.88
C ASP A 164 7.94 3.49 18.96
N ALA A 165 9.01 2.82 18.53
CA ALA A 165 10.03 2.30 19.43
C ALA A 165 10.75 3.44 20.16
N ALA A 166 10.88 3.33 21.48
CA ALA A 166 11.58 4.32 22.28
C ALA A 166 13.08 4.32 21.98
N GLY A 167 13.62 5.49 21.61
CA GLY A 167 15.06 5.66 21.40
C GLY A 167 15.44 5.64 19.93
N ASP A 168 16.51 4.92 19.58
CA ASP A 168 16.90 4.69 18.18
C ASP A 168 16.22 3.39 17.73
N GLU A 169 15.33 3.48 16.74
CA GLU A 169 14.47 2.37 16.28
C GLU A 169 15.31 1.17 15.78
N PHE A 170 16.48 1.43 15.20
CA PHE A 170 17.39 0.37 14.73
C PHE A 170 18.06 -0.41 15.86
N ASP A 171 18.10 0.15 17.07
CA ASP A 171 18.69 -0.49 18.26
C ASP A 171 17.62 -1.08 19.20
N ASN A 172 16.32 -0.90 18.91
CA ASN A 172 15.21 -1.27 19.79
C ASN A 172 13.96 -1.81 19.04
N LEU A 173 14.17 -2.74 18.10
CA LEU A 173 13.10 -3.34 17.30
C LEU A 173 12.11 -4.21 18.12
N ASP A 174 12.44 -4.53 19.37
CA ASP A 174 11.54 -5.21 20.30
C ASP A 174 10.55 -4.24 21.00
N ASP A 175 10.65 -2.94 20.73
CA ASP A 175 9.67 -1.92 21.15
C ASP A 175 8.79 -1.49 19.96
N GLU A 176 8.83 -2.26 18.87
CA GLU A 176 7.93 -2.18 17.73
C GLU A 176 7.14 -3.51 17.65
N TYR A 177 5.82 -3.46 17.86
CA TYR A 177 5.03 -4.69 17.97
C TYR A 177 3.55 -4.55 17.63
N ILE A 178 2.93 -5.67 17.27
CA ILE A 178 1.48 -5.82 17.08
C ILE A 178 0.93 -6.81 18.10
N VAL A 179 -0.20 -6.49 18.73
CA VAL A 179 -0.95 -7.43 19.58
C VAL A 179 -2.20 -7.89 18.84
N LEU A 180 -2.33 -9.21 18.69
CA LEU A 180 -3.55 -9.84 18.17
C LEU A 180 -4.34 -10.48 19.31
N GLU A 181 -5.66 -10.31 19.30
CA GLU A 181 -6.57 -10.93 20.28
C GLU A 181 -7.61 -11.79 19.56
N ASN A 182 -7.85 -12.99 20.07
CA ASN A 182 -8.99 -13.80 19.64
C ASN A 182 -10.21 -13.46 20.50
N THR A 183 -11.02 -12.53 20.03
CA THR A 183 -12.29 -12.13 20.67
C THR A 183 -13.43 -13.14 20.43
N GLY A 184 -13.14 -14.19 19.65
CA GLY A 184 -14.02 -15.31 19.39
C GLY A 184 -14.23 -16.22 20.61
N SER A 185 -15.09 -17.23 20.45
CA SER A 185 -15.38 -18.22 21.51
C SER A 185 -14.74 -19.59 21.29
N ASN A 186 -13.96 -19.74 20.23
CA ASN A 186 -13.20 -20.95 19.90
C ASN A 186 -11.72 -20.61 19.74
N SER A 187 -10.83 -21.56 20.04
CA SER A 187 -9.40 -21.45 19.72
C SER A 187 -9.17 -21.47 18.21
N VAL A 188 -8.15 -20.74 17.74
CA VAL A 188 -7.76 -20.61 16.33
C VAL A 188 -6.39 -21.23 16.14
N ASN A 189 -6.24 -22.09 15.12
CA ASN A 189 -4.92 -22.50 14.66
C ASN A 189 -4.42 -21.44 13.68
N MET A 190 -3.33 -20.77 14.03
CA MET A 190 -2.72 -19.70 13.25
C MET A 190 -1.68 -20.22 12.24
N ASP A 191 -1.48 -21.54 12.14
CA ASP A 191 -0.56 -22.14 11.16
C ASP A 191 -0.82 -21.60 9.74
N GLY A 192 0.17 -20.93 9.15
CA GLY A 192 0.08 -20.34 7.82
C GLY A 192 -0.64 -19.00 7.73
N TYR A 193 -1.15 -18.45 8.83
CA TYR A 193 -1.63 -17.06 8.85
C TYR A 193 -0.48 -16.11 8.55
N THR A 194 -0.80 -14.90 8.07
CA THR A 194 0.19 -13.84 7.88
C THR A 194 -0.19 -12.57 8.61
N LEU A 195 0.83 -11.84 9.08
CA LEU A 195 0.77 -10.46 9.55
C LEU A 195 1.61 -9.61 8.61
N GLU A 196 1.00 -8.61 7.97
CA GLU A 196 1.57 -7.86 6.85
C GLU A 196 1.48 -6.35 7.10
N ASP A 197 2.51 -5.61 6.67
CA ASP A 197 2.47 -4.16 6.53
C ASP A 197 2.04 -3.74 5.12
N ASP A 198 1.89 -2.43 4.90
CA ASP A 198 1.49 -1.87 3.61
C ASP A 198 2.61 -1.96 2.53
N ALA A 199 3.84 -2.25 2.96
CA ALA A 199 5.00 -2.47 2.08
C ALA A 199 5.25 -3.96 1.74
N ASN A 200 4.36 -4.87 2.15
CA ASN A 200 4.42 -6.32 1.96
C ASN A 200 5.57 -7.04 2.69
N HIS A 201 6.09 -6.48 3.78
CA HIS A 201 6.79 -7.28 4.77
C HIS A 201 5.76 -8.21 5.42
N ALA A 202 5.96 -9.52 5.29
CA ALA A 202 5.04 -10.53 5.84
C ALA A 202 5.72 -11.41 6.90
N TYR A 203 5.09 -11.51 8.08
CA TYR A 203 5.37 -12.54 9.09
C TYR A 203 4.41 -13.70 8.86
N THR A 204 4.94 -14.91 8.66
CA THR A 204 4.11 -16.12 8.56
C THR A 204 4.15 -16.86 9.89
N PHE A 205 2.98 -17.10 10.48
CA PHE A 205 2.87 -17.86 11.72
C PHE A 205 3.17 -19.34 11.46
N ASP A 206 4.09 -19.90 12.24
CA ASP A 206 4.22 -21.34 12.40
C ASP A 206 3.01 -21.92 13.17
N SER A 207 2.94 -23.24 13.31
CA SER A 207 1.85 -23.90 14.04
C SER A 207 1.71 -23.39 15.47
N PHE A 208 0.73 -22.52 15.67
CA PHE A 208 0.41 -21.84 16.92
C PHE A 208 -1.11 -21.88 17.14
N THR A 209 -1.55 -22.07 18.38
CA THR A 209 -2.98 -22.06 18.71
C THR A 209 -3.29 -20.90 19.63
N LEU A 210 -4.05 -19.92 19.13
CA LEU A 210 -4.55 -18.79 19.93
C LEU A 210 -5.90 -19.17 20.56
N GLY A 211 -5.93 -19.32 21.88
CA GLY A 211 -7.14 -19.66 22.61
C GLY A 211 -8.21 -18.56 22.56
N ALA A 212 -9.44 -18.90 22.91
CA ALA A 212 -10.53 -17.93 22.97
C ALA A 212 -10.31 -16.93 24.12
N GLY A 213 -10.29 -15.64 23.82
CA GLY A 213 -9.96 -14.56 24.74
C GLY A 213 -8.47 -14.41 25.04
N ASP A 214 -7.60 -15.18 24.38
CA ASP A 214 -6.15 -15.05 24.52
C ASP A 214 -5.61 -14.03 23.51
N SER A 215 -4.42 -13.50 23.81
CA SER A 215 -3.68 -12.59 22.95
C SER A 215 -2.26 -13.07 22.71
N VAL A 216 -1.70 -12.69 21.56
CA VAL A 216 -0.28 -12.90 21.21
C VAL A 216 0.32 -11.58 20.77
N THR A 217 1.55 -11.32 21.19
CA THR A 217 2.34 -10.14 20.78
C THR A 217 3.38 -10.57 19.77
N ILE A 218 3.50 -9.86 18.66
CA ILE A 218 4.48 -10.08 17.62
C ILE A 218 5.42 -8.89 17.61
N TYR A 219 6.66 -9.11 18.04
CA TYR A 219 7.73 -8.11 18.04
C TYR A 219 8.47 -8.14 16.70
N THR A 220 8.83 -6.97 16.18
CA THR A 220 9.57 -6.85 14.91
C THR A 220 11.00 -7.40 15.02
N GLY A 221 11.64 -7.21 16.18
CA GLY A 221 13.03 -7.60 16.45
C GLY A 221 13.25 -9.09 16.74
N ASP A 222 14.39 -9.38 17.37
CA ASP A 222 14.90 -10.72 17.65
C ASP A 222 14.52 -11.21 19.05
N GLY A 223 14.17 -12.49 19.17
CA GLY A 223 13.94 -13.07 20.48
C GLY A 223 13.78 -14.58 20.46
N SER A 224 13.05 -15.11 21.43
CA SER A 224 12.73 -16.53 21.50
C SER A 224 11.24 -16.68 21.73
N ASP A 225 10.59 -17.32 20.77
CA ASP A 225 9.14 -17.50 20.78
C ASP A 225 8.66 -18.22 22.04
N SER A 226 7.48 -17.81 22.50
CA SER A 226 6.70 -18.41 23.56
C SER A 226 5.23 -18.52 23.14
N ASP A 227 4.38 -19.04 24.02
CA ASP A 227 2.94 -19.16 23.74
C ASP A 227 2.22 -17.79 23.61
N THR A 228 2.85 -16.68 24.00
CA THR A 228 2.22 -15.34 24.00
C THR A 228 3.05 -14.25 23.35
N GLU A 229 4.30 -14.56 22.98
CA GLU A 229 5.26 -13.61 22.42
C GLU A 229 5.99 -14.29 21.26
N LEU A 230 5.94 -13.69 20.09
CA LEU A 230 6.58 -14.14 18.87
C LEU A 230 7.51 -13.06 18.35
N TYR A 231 8.60 -13.46 17.69
CA TYR A 231 9.63 -12.54 17.20
C TYR A 231 9.84 -12.72 15.70
N TRP A 232 9.72 -11.63 14.94
CA TRP A 232 9.85 -11.66 13.48
C TRP A 232 11.31 -11.79 13.03
N GLY A 233 12.26 -11.31 13.84
CA GLY A 233 13.70 -11.38 13.52
C GLY A 233 14.08 -10.49 12.34
N GLN A 234 13.43 -9.33 12.21
CA GLN A 234 13.83 -8.32 11.23
C GLN A 234 15.02 -7.51 11.75
N ASP A 235 15.87 -7.09 10.82
CA ASP A 235 17.05 -6.23 11.09
C ASP A 235 16.72 -4.73 10.92
N ALA A 236 15.45 -4.37 10.65
CA ALA A 236 14.99 -3.01 10.42
C ALA A 236 13.52 -2.83 10.84
N PRO A 237 13.09 -1.58 11.14
CA PRO A 237 11.70 -1.26 11.42
C PRO A 237 10.77 -1.68 10.29
N VAL A 238 9.58 -2.18 10.64
CA VAL A 238 8.54 -2.58 9.69
C VAL A 238 7.37 -1.60 9.75
N TRP A 239 6.89 -1.31 10.95
CA TRP A 239 5.71 -0.50 11.19
C TRP A 239 6.05 1.00 11.14
N ASN A 240 5.56 1.70 10.12
CA ASN A 240 5.92 3.10 9.90
C ASN A 240 5.26 4.07 10.90
N ASN A 241 6.06 4.78 11.69
CA ASN A 241 5.64 5.85 12.62
C ASN A 241 4.74 6.96 12.04
N GLY A 242 4.75 7.16 10.72
CA GLY A 242 3.92 8.14 10.02
C GLY A 242 2.58 7.59 9.52
N GLY A 243 2.26 6.36 9.89
CA GLY A 243 1.07 5.62 9.47
C GLY A 243 1.40 4.43 8.57
N ASP A 244 0.68 3.34 8.80
CA ASP A 244 0.81 2.07 8.08
C ASP A 244 -0.53 1.32 8.10
N ILE A 245 -0.58 0.17 7.42
CA ILE A 245 -1.72 -0.75 7.41
C ILE A 245 -1.27 -2.11 7.91
N VAL A 246 -1.78 -2.50 9.08
CA VAL A 246 -1.59 -3.84 9.62
C VAL A 246 -2.68 -4.75 9.06
N THR A 247 -2.30 -5.80 8.35
CA THR A 247 -3.23 -6.79 7.78
C THR A 247 -2.95 -8.18 8.34
N VAL A 248 -3.99 -8.87 8.81
CA VAL A 248 -3.91 -10.29 9.19
C VAL A 248 -4.68 -11.12 8.18
N ARG A 249 -4.04 -12.14 7.62
CA ARG A 249 -4.68 -13.11 6.71
C ARG A 249 -4.66 -14.51 7.27
N ASP A 250 -5.66 -15.31 6.92
CA ASP A 250 -5.64 -16.75 7.20
C ASP A 250 -4.71 -17.52 6.26
N ASP A 251 -4.60 -18.83 6.50
CA ASP A 251 -3.80 -19.78 5.72
C ASP A 251 -4.24 -19.92 4.25
N ASN A 252 -5.41 -19.41 3.90
CA ASN A 252 -5.94 -19.36 2.55
C ASN A 252 -5.78 -17.97 1.90
N GLY A 253 -5.16 -17.01 2.61
CA GLY A 253 -4.94 -15.63 2.16
C GLY A 253 -6.12 -14.68 2.37
N ASN A 254 -7.20 -15.12 3.04
CA ASN A 254 -8.35 -14.26 3.31
C ASN A 254 -8.01 -13.26 4.41
N VAL A 255 -8.32 -11.98 4.20
CA VAL A 255 -8.17 -10.96 5.24
C VAL A 255 -9.14 -11.25 6.39
N ILE A 256 -8.59 -11.46 7.58
CA ILE A 256 -9.36 -11.65 8.81
C ILE A 256 -9.60 -10.32 9.50
N VAL A 257 -8.57 -9.49 9.59
CA VAL A 257 -8.65 -8.13 10.14
C VAL A 257 -7.61 -7.24 9.48
N GLN A 258 -7.96 -5.96 9.33
CA GLN A 258 -7.06 -4.94 8.79
C GLN A 258 -7.30 -3.63 9.55
N ARG A 259 -6.22 -2.92 9.90
CA ARG A 259 -6.30 -1.62 10.58
C ARG A 259 -5.19 -0.70 10.09
N SER A 260 -5.58 0.53 9.74
CA SER A 260 -4.64 1.62 9.49
C SER A 260 -4.44 2.47 10.74
N TYR A 261 -3.28 3.14 10.82
CA TYR A 261 -2.98 4.19 11.79
C TYR A 261 -2.23 5.34 11.06
N ASP A 262 -2.16 6.52 11.68
CA ASP A 262 -1.64 7.78 11.11
C ASP A 262 -0.79 8.55 12.12
#